data_AF-A0A2D4HC54-F1
#
_entry.id   AF-A0A2D4HC54-F1
#
_cell.length_a   1.000
_cell.length_b   1.000
_cell.length_c   1.000
_cell.angle_alpha   90.00
_cell.angle_beta   90.00
_cell.angle_gamma   90.00
#
_symmetry.space_group_name_H-M   'P 1'
#
loop_
_entity.id
_entity.type
_entity.pdbx_description
1 polymer ?
#
loop_
_entity_poly.entity_id
_entity_poly.type
_entity_poly.pdbx_seq_one_letter_code
_entity_poly.pdbx_strand_id
1 'polypeptide(L)'
;VSYISIVSWETLKKILPEQKREQLEPQNIILRDYQGHRIPILGTKTIRMKYGNFMGSLPLTIVDQQLPSLLGREWFKPLQISIAGIYITQIETAANPEDIRRLEEEFS
;
A
#
# COMPACT_ATOMS: atom_id res chain seq x y z
N VAL A 1 -0.48 5.80 -0.91
CA VAL A 1 -0.20 4.73 0.09
C VAL A 1 -1.10 3.53 -0.22
N SER A 2 -0.54 2.35 -0.41
CA SER A 2 -1.31 1.10 -0.65
C SER A 2 -2.06 0.68 0.61
N TYR A 3 -3.24 0.06 0.46
CA TYR A 3 -3.93 -0.60 1.57
C TYR A 3 -3.36 -1.98 1.87
N ILE A 4 -2.61 -2.59 0.95
CA ILE A 4 -2.20 -4.00 1.02
C ILE A 4 -0.67 -4.10 1.06
N SER A 5 -0.18 -5.00 1.90
CA SER A 5 1.23 -5.35 2.05
C SER A 5 1.66 -6.38 1.03
N ILE A 6 2.83 -6.16 0.44
CA ILE A 6 3.39 -6.96 -0.65
C ILE A 6 4.82 -7.35 -0.30
N VAL A 7 5.15 -8.62 -0.47
CA VAL A 7 6.53 -9.13 -0.40
C VAL A 7 6.79 -10.10 -1.55
N SER A 8 8.03 -10.17 -2.01
CA SER A 8 8.42 -11.16 -3.01
C SER A 8 8.44 -12.58 -2.41
N TRP A 9 8.28 -13.59 -3.27
CA TRP A 9 8.45 -14.99 -2.91
C TRP A 9 9.81 -15.25 -2.24
N GLU A 10 10.88 -14.65 -2.75
CA GLU A 10 12.22 -14.80 -2.20
C GLU A 10 12.30 -14.24 -0.77
N THR A 11 11.74 -13.07 -0.52
CA THR A 11 11.67 -12.49 0.83
C THR A 11 10.87 -13.39 1.76
N LEU A 12 9.75 -13.93 1.31
CA LEU A 12 8.97 -14.88 2.11
C LEU A 12 9.80 -16.12 2.46
N LYS A 13 10.57 -16.69 1.52
CA LYS A 13 11.40 -17.87 1.77
C LYS A 13 12.55 -17.61 2.76
N LYS A 14 13.07 -16.38 2.82
CA LYS A 14 14.06 -15.99 3.85
C LYS A 14 13.45 -15.98 5.26
N ILE A 15 12.18 -15.63 5.38
CA ILE A 15 11.46 -15.54 6.67
C ILE A 15 10.85 -16.90 7.05
N LEU A 16 10.31 -17.62 6.08
CA LEU A 16 9.62 -18.92 6.22
C LEU A 16 10.16 -19.93 5.20
N PRO A 17 11.33 -20.56 5.47
CA PRO A 17 11.98 -21.47 4.54
C PRO A 17 11.15 -22.70 4.17
N GLU A 18 10.23 -23.14 5.02
CA GLU A 18 9.38 -24.30 4.77
C GLU A 18 8.12 -23.98 3.94
N GLN A 19 7.85 -22.70 3.68
CA GLN A 19 6.66 -22.30 2.94
C GLN A 19 6.71 -22.83 1.49
N LYS A 20 5.61 -23.45 1.04
CA LYS A 20 5.40 -23.90 -0.34
C LYS A 20 4.38 -23.02 -1.08
N ARG A 21 4.45 -22.93 -2.41
CA ARG A 21 3.59 -22.03 -3.20
C ARG A 21 2.13 -22.48 -3.15
N GLU A 22 1.90 -23.78 -3.11
CA GLU A 22 0.59 -24.43 -3.12
C GLU A 22 -0.17 -24.21 -1.80
N GLN A 23 0.53 -23.78 -0.75
CA GLN A 23 -0.03 -23.44 0.56
C GLN A 23 -0.41 -21.96 0.67
N LEU A 24 -0.25 -21.17 -0.40
CA LEU A 24 -0.75 -19.80 -0.45
C LEU A 24 -2.25 -19.81 -0.74
N GLU A 25 -2.97 -18.91 -0.09
CA GLU A 25 -4.39 -18.73 -0.32
C GLU A 25 -4.59 -17.98 -1.65
N PRO A 26 -5.56 -18.39 -2.48
CA PRO A 26 -5.87 -17.67 -3.71
C PRO A 26 -6.38 -16.27 -3.36
N GLN A 27 -5.99 -15.29 -4.17
CA GLN A 27 -6.37 -13.90 -3.96
C GLN A 27 -6.93 -13.31 -5.25
N ASN A 28 -8.14 -12.75 -5.18
CA ASN A 28 -8.80 -12.13 -6.33
C ASN A 28 -8.60 -10.61 -6.32
N ILE A 29 -7.34 -10.18 -6.43
CA ILE A 29 -7.00 -8.76 -6.58
C ILE A 29 -6.07 -8.57 -7.79
N ILE A 30 -6.10 -7.38 -8.36
CA ILE A 30 -5.17 -6.97 -9.40
C ILE A 30 -4.27 -5.88 -8.83
N LEU A 31 -2.99 -6.21 -8.66
CA LEU A 31 -1.97 -5.24 -8.31
C LEU A 31 -1.36 -4.65 -9.58
N ARG A 32 -1.13 -3.34 -9.55
CA ARG A 32 -0.44 -2.60 -10.60
C ARG A 32 0.66 -1.75 -9.98
N ASP A 33 1.77 -1.61 -10.71
CA ASP A 33 2.77 -0.61 -10.36
C ASP A 33 2.28 0.81 -10.72
N TYR A 34 3.09 1.82 -10.42
CA TYR A 34 2.76 3.22 -10.71
C TYR A 34 2.75 3.54 -12.21
N GLN A 35 3.35 2.69 -13.04
CA GLN A 35 3.33 2.81 -14.50
C GLN A 35 2.11 2.10 -15.10
N GLY A 36 1.28 1.45 -14.28
CA GLY A 36 0.08 0.74 -14.68
C GLY A 36 0.30 -0.71 -15.09
N HIS A 37 1.53 -1.22 -15.03
CA HIS A 37 1.85 -2.61 -15.34
C HIS A 37 1.32 -3.53 -14.26
N ARG A 38 0.75 -4.67 -14.69
CA ARG A 38 0.23 -5.68 -13.77
C ARG A 38 1.37 -6.39 -13.04
N ILE A 39 1.25 -6.50 -11.72
CA ILE A 39 2.14 -7.28 -10.88
C ILE A 39 1.54 -8.68 -10.70
N PRO A 40 2.22 -9.77 -11.13
CA PRO A 40 1.76 -11.13 -10.90
C PRO A 40 1.80 -11.50 -9.42
N ILE A 41 0.65 -11.95 -8.92
CA ILE A 41 0.44 -12.38 -7.54
C ILE A 41 0.47 -13.91 -7.49
N LEU A 42 1.19 -14.47 -6.52
CA LEU A 42 1.22 -15.90 -6.25
C LEU A 42 0.11 -16.32 -5.28
N GLY A 43 -0.26 -15.42 -4.37
CA GLY A 43 -1.35 -15.62 -3.41
C GLY A 43 -1.16 -14.79 -2.16
N THR A 44 -1.93 -15.10 -1.12
CA THR A 44 -1.82 -14.47 0.20
C THR A 44 -1.38 -15.48 1.23
N LYS A 45 -0.66 -15.01 2.24
CA LYS A 45 -0.42 -15.77 3.46
C LYS A 45 -0.73 -14.92 4.68
N THR A 46 -1.51 -15.48 5.59
CA THR A 46 -1.71 -14.90 6.91
C THR A 46 -0.54 -15.28 7.83
N ILE A 47 0.16 -14.28 8.36
CA ILE A 47 1.32 -14.45 9.24
C ILE A 47 0.93 -14.11 10.68
N ARG A 48 1.16 -15.04 11.59
CA ARG A 48 1.03 -14.79 13.04
C ARG A 48 2.26 -14.02 13.52
N MET A 49 2.04 -12.95 14.26
CA MET A 49 3.12 -12.12 14.78
C MET A 49 2.81 -11.54 16.16
N LYS A 50 3.88 -11.10 16.83
CA LYS A 50 3.83 -10.34 18.07
C LYS A 50 4.73 -9.11 17.92
N TYR A 51 4.19 -7.93 18.21
CA TYR A 51 4.94 -6.67 18.18
C TYR A 51 4.41 -5.73 19.26
N GLY A 52 5.27 -5.33 20.19
CA GLY A 52 4.84 -4.59 21.38
C GLY A 52 3.68 -5.30 22.09
N ASN A 53 2.57 -4.58 22.23
CA ASN A 53 1.33 -5.09 22.85
C ASN A 53 0.39 -5.79 21.84
N PHE A 54 0.71 -5.77 20.54
CA PHE A 54 -0.06 -6.48 19.53
C PHE A 54 0.35 -7.95 19.45
N MET A 55 -0.63 -8.83 19.47
CA MET A 55 -0.49 -10.24 19.14
C MET A 55 -1.67 -10.63 18.25
N GLY A 56 -1.38 -11.10 17.05
CA GLY A 56 -2.42 -11.40 16.08
C GLY A 56 -1.86 -11.93 14.77
N SER A 57 -2.71 -11.97 13.77
CA SER A 57 -2.35 -12.42 12.44
C SER A 57 -2.65 -11.35 11.41
N LEU A 58 -1.74 -11.13 10.47
CA LEU A 58 -1.87 -10.13 9.41
C LEU A 58 -1.63 -10.75 8.03
N PRO A 59 -2.33 -10.27 6.99
CA PRO A 59 -2.15 -10.77 5.64
C PRO A 59 -0.86 -10.20 5.01
N LEU A 60 -0.20 -11.04 4.21
CA LEU A 60 0.84 -10.64 3.27
C LEU A 60 0.48 -11.15 1.88
N THR A 61 0.45 -10.24 0.91
CA THR A 61 0.34 -10.60 -0.50
C THR A 61 1.72 -10.96 -1.03
N ILE A 62 1.82 -12.12 -1.67
CA ILE A 62 3.07 -12.67 -2.17
C ILE A 62 3.10 -12.52 -3.68
N VAL A 63 4.16 -11.90 -4.19
CA VAL A 63 4.37 -11.69 -5.63
C VAL A 63 5.57 -12.49 -6.12
N ASP A 64 5.54 -12.89 -7.39
CA ASP A 64 6.64 -13.67 -7.97
C ASP A 64 7.83 -12.78 -8.33
N GLN A 65 7.56 -11.52 -8.66
CA GLN A 65 8.59 -10.55 -9.02
C GLN A 65 9.44 -10.15 -7.80
N GLN A 66 10.72 -9.90 -8.05
CA GLN A 66 11.65 -9.37 -7.06
C GLN A 66 11.42 -7.87 -6.89
N LEU A 67 10.33 -7.53 -6.20
CA LEU A 67 9.97 -6.16 -5.85
C LEU A 67 10.38 -5.86 -4.39
N PRO A 68 10.73 -4.60 -4.08
CA PRO A 68 10.89 -4.18 -2.69
C PRO A 68 9.64 -4.51 -1.87
N SER A 69 9.85 -4.99 -0.64
CA SER A 69 8.75 -5.23 0.29
C SER A 69 8.08 -3.92 0.66
N LEU A 70 6.75 -3.89 0.54
CA LEU A 70 5.93 -2.73 0.88
C LEU A 70 4.94 -3.12 1.97
N LEU A 71 4.94 -2.35 3.05
CA LEU A 71 4.00 -2.50 4.14
C LEU A 71 2.77 -1.63 3.86
N GLY A 72 1.61 -2.28 3.77
CA GLY A 72 0.33 -1.61 3.59
C GLY A 72 -0.21 -1.06 4.91
N ARG A 73 -1.25 -0.22 4.78
CA ARG A 73 -1.87 0.45 5.93
C ARG A 73 -2.56 -0.49 6.90
N GLU A 74 -2.91 -1.70 6.49
CA GLU A 74 -3.49 -2.73 7.36
C GLU A 74 -2.54 -3.17 8.48
N TRP A 75 -1.25 -2.90 8.34
CA TRP A 75 -0.23 -3.14 9.38
C TRP A 75 0.00 -1.93 10.29
N PHE A 76 -0.47 -0.73 9.94
CA PHE A 76 -0.11 0.48 10.68
C PHE A 76 -0.65 0.47 12.11
N LYS A 77 -1.95 0.19 12.29
CA LYS A 77 -2.56 0.10 13.62
C LYS A 77 -1.94 -1.03 14.46
N PRO A 78 -1.78 -2.27 13.96
CA PRO A 78 -1.06 -3.33 14.67
C PRO A 78 0.36 -2.96 15.11
N LEU A 79 1.10 -2.25 14.25
CA LEU A 79 2.49 -1.84 14.52
C LEU A 79 2.62 -0.49 15.22
N GLN A 80 1.50 0.14 15.57
CA GLN A 80 1.47 1.48 16.17
C GLN A 80 2.18 2.56 15.32
N ILE A 81 2.16 2.38 13.99
CA ILE A 81 2.66 3.37 13.03
C ILE A 81 1.59 4.46 12.87
N SER A 82 1.95 5.70 13.14
CA SER A 82 1.12 6.88 12.89
C SER A 82 1.84 7.82 11.94
N ILE A 83 1.08 8.41 11.01
CA ILE A 83 1.56 9.50 10.15
C ILE A 83 1.08 10.80 10.79
N ALA A 84 2.03 11.63 11.21
CA ALA A 84 1.77 12.98 11.72
C ALA A 84 2.14 14.03 10.67
N GLY A 85 1.62 15.26 10.83
CA GLY A 85 1.97 16.39 9.95
C GLY A 85 1.28 16.39 8.58
N ILE A 86 0.12 15.72 8.43
CA ILE A 86 -0.71 15.87 7.23
C ILE A 86 -1.34 17.25 7.26
N TYR A 87 -0.74 18.20 6.56
CA TYR A 87 -1.40 19.46 6.24
C TYR A 87 -2.41 19.17 5.14
N ILE A 88 -3.70 19.17 5.48
CA ILE A 88 -4.75 19.30 4.48
C ILE A 88 -4.57 20.71 3.92
N THR A 89 -3.90 20.83 2.78
CA THR A 89 -3.99 22.04 1.98
C THR A 89 -5.47 22.16 1.66
N GLN A 90 -6.09 23.24 2.16
CA GLN A 90 -7.50 23.50 1.92
C GLN A 90 -7.75 23.29 0.43
N ILE A 91 -8.72 22.45 0.10
CA ILE A 91 -9.32 22.50 -1.23
C ILE A 91 -9.77 23.94 -1.34
N GLU A 92 -9.17 24.71 -2.25
CA GLU A 92 -9.66 26.05 -2.57
C GLU A 92 -11.10 25.89 -3.05
N THR A 93 -12.04 25.97 -2.12
CA THR A 93 -13.46 26.01 -2.41
C THR A 93 -13.71 27.30 -3.16
N ALA A 94 -13.88 27.14 -4.48
CA ALA A 94 -14.26 28.12 -5.48
C ALA A 94 -13.29 29.30 -5.63
N ALA A 95 -12.62 29.34 -6.78
CA ALA A 95 -12.00 30.55 -7.28
C ALA A 95 -13.01 31.71 -7.15
N ASN A 96 -12.58 32.76 -6.45
CA ASN A 96 -13.33 34.00 -6.35
C ASN A 96 -13.54 34.55 -7.78
N PRO A 97 -14.79 34.83 -8.21
CA PRO A 97 -15.07 35.30 -9.57
C PRO A 97 -14.25 36.54 -9.97
N GLU A 98 -13.85 37.38 -9.02
CA GLU A 98 -12.98 38.53 -9.29
C GLU A 98 -11.54 38.16 -9.64
N ASP A 99 -11.02 37.05 -9.11
CA ASP A 99 -9.69 36.58 -9.45
C ASP A 99 -9.67 35.99 -10.87
N ILE A 100 -10.78 35.35 -11.29
CA ILE A 100 -10.96 34.88 -12.67
C ILE A 100 -11.01 36.07 -13.63
N ARG A 101 -11.79 37.12 -13.31
CA ARG A 101 -11.95 38.30 -14.16
C ARG A 101 -10.64 39.07 -14.35
N ARG A 102 -9.83 39.21 -13.30
CA ARG A 102 -8.51 39.85 -13.38
C ARG A 102 -7.54 39.10 -14.30
N LEU A 103 -7.58 37.76 -14.27
CA LEU A 103 -6.74 36.96 -15.15
C LEU A 103 -7.17 37.10 -16.62
N GLU A 104 -8.47 37.17 -16.91
CA GLU A 104 -8.95 37.40 -18.29
C GLU A 104 -8.54 38.78 -18.85
N GLU A 105 -8.47 39.80 -18.00
CA GLU A 105 -7.99 41.15 -18.36
C GLU A 105 -6.47 41.20 -18.57
N GLU A 106 -5.67 40.41 -17.84
CA GLU A 106 -4.20 40.37 -18.02
C GLU A 106 -3.75 39.62 -19.29
N PHE A 107 -4.56 38.69 -19.79
CA PHE A 107 -4.24 37.87 -20.96
C PHE A 107 -5.07 38.23 -22.23
N SER A 108 -5.79 39.35 -22.22
CA SER A 108 -6.43 39.97 -23.40
C SER A 108 -5.56 41.08 -24.00
#